data_AF-A0A5C1MBM8-F1
#
_entry.id   AF-A0A5C1MBM8-F1
#
_cell.length_a   1.000
_cell.length_b   1.000
_cell.length_c   1.000
_cell.angle_alpha   90.00
_cell.angle_beta   90.00
_cell.angle_gamma   90.00
#
_symmetry.space_group_name_H-M   'P 1'
#
loop_
_entity.id
_entity.type
_entity.pdbx_description
1 polymer ?
#
loop_
_entity_poly.entity_id
_entity_poly.type
_entity_poly.pdbx_seq_one_letter_code
_entity_poly.pdbx_strand_id
1 'polypeptide(L)' 'MFGFGTPELLVIGAIVMLVFGAGKLPEIGSSFGKAIGNFKKAVDDKDQIEFSPKDGGKSGDEA' A
#
# COMPACT_ATOMS: atom_id res chain seq x y z
N MET A 1 28.37 20.66 6.06
CA MET A 1 28.68 19.29 5.58
C MET A 1 27.66 18.97 4.51
N PHE A 2 28.10 18.73 3.28
CA PHE A 2 27.27 18.41 2.12
C PHE A 2 26.63 17.03 2.35
N GLY A 3 25.47 17.01 3.01
CA GLY A 3 24.67 15.81 3.18
C GLY A 3 24.06 15.40 1.85
N PHE A 4 23.85 14.10 1.66
CA PHE A 4 23.10 13.54 0.54
C PHE A 4 21.77 14.29 0.38
N GLY A 5 21.72 15.22 -0.55
CA GLY A 5 20.56 16.05 -0.79
C GLY A 5 19.62 15.38 -1.79
N THR A 6 18.47 16.02 -1.98
CA THR A 6 17.59 15.71 -3.10
C THR A 6 18.28 15.80 -4.48
N PRO A 7 19.26 16.70 -4.74
CA PRO A 7 19.97 16.73 -6.02
C PRO A 7 20.81 15.47 -6.28
N GLU A 8 21.58 15.00 -5.28
CA GLU A 8 22.43 13.82 -5.42
C GLU A 8 21.59 12.55 -5.65
N LEU A 9 20.45 12.41 -4.94
CA LEU A 9 19.51 11.32 -5.18
C LEU A 9 18.90 11.37 -6.59
N LEU A 10 18.63 12.56 -7.12
CA LEU A 10 18.14 12.72 -8.49
C LEU A 10 19.18 12.28 -9.53
N VAL A 11 20.46 12.62 -9.33
CA VAL A 11 21.55 12.19 -10.22
C VAL A 11 21.70 10.68 -10.20
N ILE A 12 21.69 10.05 -9.02
CA ILE A 12 21.74 8.59 -8.90
C ILE A 12 20.50 7.95 -9.53
N GLY A 13 19.32 8.52 -9.29
CA GLY A 13 18.06 8.08 -9.91
C GLY A 13 18.11 8.14 -11.44
N ALA A 14 18.71 9.18 -12.01
CA ALA A 14 18.90 9.31 -13.45
C ALA A 14 19.83 8.23 -14.02
N ILE A 15 20.93 7.90 -13.32
CA ILE A 15 21.83 6.80 -13.72
C ILE A 15 21.09 5.45 -13.69
N VAL A 16 20.36 5.18 -12.61
CA VAL A 16 19.53 3.96 -12.48
C VAL A 16 18.50 3.90 -13.62
N MET A 17 17.87 5.03 -13.95
CA MET A 17 16.92 5.14 -15.06
C MET A 17 17.56 4.92 -16.43
N LEU A 18 18.83 5.28 -16.63
CA LEU A 18 19.57 4.97 -17.86
C LEU A 18 19.89 3.48 -17.98
N VAL A 19 20.26 2.82 -16.87
CA VAL A 19 20.60 1.38 -16.86
C VAL A 19 19.35 0.51 -17.01
N PHE A 20 18.29 0.79 -16.25
CA PHE A 20 17.07 -0.01 -16.25
C PHE A 20 16.03 0.47 -17.27
N GLY A 21 16.14 1.71 -17.75
CA GLY A 21 15.17 2.34 -18.64
C GLY A 21 14.01 3.02 -17.90
N ALA A 22 13.43 4.04 -18.55
CA ALA A 22 12.36 4.86 -18.00
C ALA A 22 11.07 4.09 -17.64
N GLY A 23 10.81 2.97 -18.32
CA GLY A 23 9.60 2.16 -18.11
C GLY A 23 9.69 1.17 -16.93
N LYS A 24 10.90 0.74 -16.55
CA LYS A 24 11.07 -0.30 -15.53
C LYS A 24 10.83 0.19 -14.11
N LEU A 25 11.18 1.44 -13.81
CA LEU A 25 10.95 2.05 -12.50
C LEU A 25 9.44 2.15 -12.15
N PRO A 26 8.56 2.70 -13.01
CA PRO A 26 7.11 2.70 -12.78
C PRO A 26 6.48 1.31 -12.70
N GLU A 27 6.95 0.36 -13.50
CA GLU A 27 6.46 -1.03 -13.52
C GLU A 27 6.70 -1.70 -12.15
N ILE A 28 7.94 -1.61 -11.65
CA ILE A 28 8.32 -2.13 -10.32
C ILE A 28 7.57 -1.37 -9.23
N GLY A 29 7.55 -0.04 -9.29
CA GLY A 29 6.85 0.80 -8.31
C GLY A 29 5.35 0.51 -8.22
N SER A 30 4.68 0.22 -9.34
CA SER A 30 3.27 -0.15 -9.37
C SER A 30 3.00 -1.50 -8.69
N SER A 31 3.87 -2.50 -8.94
CA SER A 31 3.75 -3.82 -8.30
C SER A 31 4.03 -3.75 -6.79
N PHE A 32 5.06 -3.01 -6.40
CA PHE A 32 5.45 -2.80 -5.01
C PHE A 32 4.42 -1.97 -4.25
N GLY A 33 3.86 -0.93 -4.89
CA GLY A 33 2.82 -0.09 -4.33
C GLY A 33 1.53 -0.86 -4.04
N LYS A 34 1.13 -1.76 -4.94
CA LYS A 34 0.00 -2.69 -4.71
C LYS A 34 0.30 -3.63 -3.54
N ALA A 35 1.52 -4.17 -3.45
CA ALA A 35 1.92 -5.04 -2.35
C ALA A 35 1.87 -4.32 -1.00
N ILE A 36 2.43 -3.11 -0.91
CA ILE A 36 2.36 -2.27 0.30
C ILE A 36 0.91 -1.91 0.63
N GLY A 37 0.09 -1.54 -0.37
CA GLY A 37 -1.32 -1.20 -0.17
C GLY A 37 -2.11 -2.36 0.42
N ASN A 38 -1.95 -3.56 -0.13
CA ASN A 38 -2.58 -4.78 0.38
C ASN A 38 -2.06 -5.16 1.77
N PHE A 39 -0.75 -5.00 2.01
CA PHE A 39 -0.14 -5.24 3.32
C PHE A 39 -0.71 -4.29 4.37
N LYS A 40 -0.76 -2.99 4.07
CA LYS A 40 -1.36 -1.98 4.96
C LYS A 40 -2.81 -2.31 5.25
N LYS A 41 -3.59 -2.65 4.22
CA LYS A 41 -5.00 -3.05 4.38
C LYS A 41 -5.13 -4.26 5.30
N ALA A 42 -4.35 -5.31 5.09
CA ALA A 42 -4.40 -6.52 5.91
C ALA A 42 -3.95 -6.29 7.37
N VAL A 43 -3.05 -5.34 7.62
CA VAL A 43 -2.67 -4.92 8.97
C VAL A 43 -3.79 -4.10 9.63
N ASP A 44 -4.40 -3.18 8.89
CA ASP A 44 -5.52 -2.35 9.36
C ASP A 44 -6.80 -3.18 9.63
N ASP A 45 -7.10 -4.16 8.78
CA ASP A 45 -8.23 -5.11 8.95
C ASP A 45 -8.06 -6.01 10.19
N LYS A 46 -6.80 -6.31 10.59
CA LYS A 46 -6.53 -7.10 11.80
C LYS A 46 -6.85 -6.37 13.10
N ASP A 47 -6.84 -5.03 13.08
CA ASP A 47 -7.31 -4.21 14.20
C ASP A 47 -8.85 -4.05 14.17
N GLN A 48 -9.49 -4.41 13.05
CA GLN A 48 -10.94 -4.42 12.86
C GLN A 48 -11.49 -5.85 12.83
N ILE A 49 -11.17 -6.68 13.84
CA ILE A 49 -12.08 -7.77 14.19
C ILE A 49 -13.30 -7.11 14.87
N GLU A 50 -14.19 -6.53 14.07
CA GLU A 50 -15.53 -6.19 14.51
C GLU A 50 -16.20 -7.49 14.94
N PHE A 51 -16.36 -7.65 16.25
CA PHE A 51 -17.36 -8.55 16.81
C PHE A 51 -18.73 -7.97 16.41
N SER A 52 -19.19 -8.30 15.20
CA SER A 52 -20.59 -8.18 14.83
C SER A 52 -21.27 -9.49 15.24
N PRO A 53 -21.94 -9.58 16.41
CA PRO A 53 -22.94 -10.60 16.64
C PRO A 53 -24.11 -10.27 15.74
N LYS A 54 -24.03 -10.72 14.48
CA LYS A 54 -25.13 -10.63 13.54
C LYS A 54 -26.08 -11.79 13.80
N ASP A 55 -26.77 -11.75 14.93
CA ASP A 55 -28.01 -12.52 15.16
C ASP A 55 -28.80 -11.86 16.30
N GLY A 56 -29.27 -10.64 16.02
CA GLY A 56 -30.35 -10.01 16.76
C GLY A 56 -31.67 -10.62 16.31
N GLY A 57 -32.32 -11.35 17.22
CA GLY A 57 -33.61 -11.99 17.00
C GLY A 57 -34.67 -11.03 16.47
N LYS A 58 -35.41 -11.50 15.47
CA LYS A 58 -36.72 -10.96 15.13
C LYS A 58 -37.77 -11.80 15.86
N SER A 59 -38.15 -11.30 17.03
CA SER A 59 -39.49 -11.45 17.57
C SER A 59 -40.47 -10.66 16.69
N GLY A 60 -41.60 -11.29 16.34
CA GLY A 60 -42.78 -10.62 15.81
C GLY A 60 -43.09 -10.95 14.35
N ASP A 61 -43.72 -12.10 14.13
CA ASP A 61 -44.71 -12.22 13.06
C ASP A 61 -46.04 -12.60 13.72
N GLU A 62 -47.04 -11.78 13.41
CA GLU A 62 -48.41 -11.76 13.87
C GLU A 62 -49.21 -12.98 13.35
N ALA A 63 -50.05 -13.58 14.21
CA ALA A 63 -51.43 -14.08 13.96
C ALA A 63 -51.84 -15.17 14.96
#